data_AF-A0A964AW60-F1
#
_entry.id   AF-A0A964AW60-F1
#
_cell.length_a   1.000
_cell.length_b   1.000
_cell.length_c   1.000
_cell.angle_alpha   90.00
_cell.angle_beta   90.00
_cell.angle_gamma   90.00
#
_symmetry.space_group_name_H-M   'P 1'
#
loop_
_entity.id
_entity.type
_entity.pdbx_description
1 polymer ?
#
loop_
_entity_poly.entity_id
_entity_poly.type
_entity_poly.pdbx_seq_one_letter_code
_entity_poly.pdbx_strand_id
1 'polypeptide(L)'
;MRHPLVILALAGCSEYEVVFQKDDPVVVDSAPPTCEDLDLAPGVVEIDDRCATSISELGPVLEWEETGLYDVYSTPVVGQLTDDNGDGLVDDADIPDIAVTWVRGSSAQISIAVLSGDGSGVHWTAETLNHLQAHPAIGDVNGDGRPDVVASYYADRAFDGYVAYDGSTGETLWAGGTDDHILDTNIGILGVYDLEGDGEVEVVVGDLILEGATGEIRGRGALGVGSTRSWGYGAPMSIAADLDGDGIQEVLAGNTAYGPDAEILWWNQERDGAVAVGNFDEDPEGEMVVSTWGGEVRLQDSDGTVIWKTTLEEEFLGPSTIADVDGDGRPEIAVAGNTHLWVLDDAGQLLWTHPVTAVCSGGPGVSAFDFEGDGVVELVVADDFDVWILDGPTGAIRTQIDEHSQHAASIYPTIADVDADGSAELIVAAVLWTGPERGVRVFGHPEDGWMPARPGWNQHGYGRTQADDIGRVISAPDAPWLAQNSFRAAELSRAEAGSLPLPDAVPQLVDACACDEGVVRVVARVANEGRTALPGPITLTLGAGDGAFLELDEIEIEGPLASGATTEGLVFELDADAIYSDMLELRVSTGDVLECDPDDNTLQVPVPSCR
;
A
#
# COMPACT_ATOMS: atom_id res chain seq x y z
N MET A 1 57.40 11.30 -42.42
CA MET A 1 56.01 11.79 -42.52
C MET A 1 55.47 11.95 -41.11
N ARG A 2 55.58 13.17 -40.59
CA ARG A 2 54.93 13.68 -39.37
C ARG A 2 54.51 15.10 -39.74
N HIS A 3 53.22 15.41 -39.67
CA HIS A 3 52.72 16.75 -40.00
C HIS A 3 52.98 17.72 -38.84
N PRO A 4 53.38 18.97 -39.12
CA PRO A 4 53.81 19.91 -38.11
C PRO A 4 52.67 20.79 -37.63
N LEU A 5 52.80 21.15 -36.36
CA LEU A 5 52.12 22.25 -35.69
C LEU A 5 52.76 23.59 -36.13
N VAL A 6 52.07 24.67 -35.76
CA VAL A 6 52.55 26.04 -35.45
C VAL A 6 52.29 27.20 -36.46
N ILE A 7 51.75 28.30 -35.89
CA ILE A 7 52.03 29.76 -36.02
C ILE A 7 50.97 30.63 -36.72
N LEU A 8 50.43 31.62 -35.97
CA LEU A 8 50.61 33.09 -36.11
C LEU A 8 49.73 33.77 -35.03
N ALA A 9 50.17 34.56 -34.03
CA ALA A 9 51.17 35.62 -33.86
C ALA A 9 50.82 36.98 -34.52
N LEU A 10 50.50 37.97 -33.66
CA LEU A 10 51.07 39.35 -33.54
C LEU A 10 50.12 40.57 -33.53
N ALA A 11 50.57 41.53 -32.71
CA ALA A 11 50.24 42.96 -32.59
C ALA A 11 49.01 43.33 -31.74
N GLY A 12 49.02 44.32 -30.84
CA GLY A 12 49.99 45.36 -30.49
C GLY A 12 49.29 46.37 -29.56
N CYS A 13 50.05 47.03 -28.68
CA CYS A 13 49.59 47.99 -27.66
C CYS A 13 48.96 49.28 -28.22
N SER A 14 47.97 49.84 -27.50
CA SER A 14 47.97 51.26 -27.04
C SER A 14 46.79 51.62 -26.13
N GLU A 15 47.13 52.28 -25.02
CA GLU A 15 46.43 53.35 -24.29
C GLU A 15 45.04 53.12 -23.68
N TYR A 16 45.00 52.88 -22.35
CA TYR A 16 44.23 53.72 -21.43
C TYR A 16 45.01 53.90 -20.11
N GLU A 17 45.25 55.16 -19.74
CA GLU A 17 45.78 55.60 -18.45
C GLU A 17 44.75 55.33 -17.36
N VAL A 18 45.13 54.58 -16.32
CA VAL A 18 44.39 54.59 -15.04
C VAL A 18 45.18 55.46 -14.08
N VAL A 19 44.60 56.63 -13.78
CA VAL A 19 45.12 57.59 -12.80
C VAL A 19 45.02 56.96 -11.41
N PHE A 20 46.14 56.85 -10.70
CA PHE A 20 46.14 56.55 -9.27
C PHE A 20 45.55 57.75 -8.51
N GLN A 21 44.31 57.60 -8.06
CA GLN A 21 43.71 58.52 -7.09
C GLN A 21 44.25 58.15 -5.70
N LYS A 22 44.93 59.12 -5.09
CA LYS A 22 45.60 59.02 -3.80
C LYS A 22 44.56 58.97 -2.67
N ASP A 23 44.64 57.93 -1.86
CA ASP A 23 44.14 57.77 -0.48
C ASP A 23 43.08 58.77 -0.04
N ASP A 24 41.80 58.40 -0.17
CA ASP A 24 40.82 58.78 0.84
C ASP A 24 40.87 57.71 1.95
N PRO A 25 40.94 58.10 3.23
CA PRO A 25 40.92 57.14 4.32
C PRO A 25 39.59 56.38 4.26
N VAL A 26 39.68 55.05 4.09
CA VAL A 26 38.57 54.16 4.42
C VAL A 26 38.27 54.41 5.89
N VAL A 27 37.16 55.10 6.15
CA VAL A 27 36.51 55.05 7.44
C VAL A 27 36.09 53.60 7.59
N VAL A 28 36.91 52.82 8.30
CA VAL A 28 36.45 51.56 8.87
C VAL A 28 35.42 51.99 9.88
N ASP A 29 34.15 51.85 9.51
CA ASP A 29 33.08 51.90 10.48
C ASP A 29 33.39 50.79 11.49
N SER A 30 33.75 51.20 12.69
CA SER A 30 34.18 50.32 13.78
C SER A 30 33.00 49.99 14.70
N ALA A 31 31.78 50.03 14.19
CA ALA A 31 30.65 49.45 14.89
C ALA A 31 30.79 47.91 14.84
N PRO A 32 30.74 47.21 15.98
CA PRO A 32 30.55 45.76 15.97
C PRO A 32 29.26 45.44 15.19
N PRO A 33 29.17 44.29 14.50
CA PRO A 33 27.93 43.90 13.83
C PRO A 33 26.79 43.88 14.86
N THR A 34 25.81 44.76 14.69
CA THR A 34 24.59 44.77 15.47
C THR A 34 23.65 43.69 14.90
N CYS A 35 22.95 42.94 15.75
CA CYS A 35 21.99 41.90 15.33
C CYS A 35 20.70 42.49 14.68
N GLU A 36 20.77 43.64 14.00
CA GLU A 36 19.59 44.45 13.60
C GLU A 36 18.90 43.99 12.31
N ASP A 37 19.45 43.03 11.56
CA ASP A 37 18.88 42.53 10.30
C ASP A 37 18.89 40.98 10.22
N LEU A 38 18.42 40.30 11.27
CA LEU A 38 18.34 38.83 11.28
C LEU A 38 17.11 38.33 10.54
N ASP A 39 17.32 37.47 9.55
CA ASP A 39 16.24 36.77 8.87
C ASP A 39 15.68 35.67 9.78
N LEU A 40 14.45 35.85 10.24
CA LEU A 40 13.72 34.89 11.08
C LEU A 40 12.68 34.12 10.28
N ALA A 41 12.45 34.45 9.01
CA ALA A 41 11.43 33.80 8.20
C ALA A 41 11.82 32.34 7.93
N PRO A 42 10.89 31.39 8.02
CA PRO A 42 11.19 29.98 7.81
C PRO A 42 11.75 29.74 6.39
N GLY A 43 12.63 28.76 6.27
CA GLY A 43 13.32 28.41 5.02
C GLY A 43 12.86 27.06 4.47
N VAL A 44 13.43 26.71 3.31
CA VAL A 44 13.32 25.40 2.67
C VAL A 44 14.70 24.74 2.70
N VAL A 45 14.77 23.47 3.02
CA VAL A 45 16.00 22.65 3.04
C VAL A 45 15.88 21.50 2.04
N GLU A 46 17.01 21.03 1.51
CA GLU A 46 17.05 19.83 0.66
C GLU A 46 16.93 18.57 1.52
N ILE A 47 16.42 17.49 0.93
CA ILE A 47 16.24 16.19 1.60
C ILE A 47 17.51 15.35 1.48
N ASP A 48 17.91 14.65 2.55
CA ASP A 48 19.05 13.73 2.52
C ASP A 48 18.71 12.42 1.76
N ASP A 49 19.56 12.08 0.78
CA ASP A 49 19.45 10.87 -0.03
C ASP A 49 19.65 9.57 0.78
N ARG A 50 20.19 9.63 2.00
CA ARG A 50 20.39 8.47 2.93
C ARG A 50 19.12 8.07 3.67
N CYS A 51 18.11 8.94 3.74
CA CYS A 51 16.76 8.63 4.21
C CYS A 51 16.00 7.78 3.18
N ALA A 52 16.72 6.86 2.54
CA ALA A 52 16.28 5.99 1.47
C ALA A 52 17.08 4.67 1.57
N THR A 53 16.70 3.77 2.47
CA THR A 53 17.28 2.41 2.46
C THR A 53 16.28 1.33 2.84
N SER A 54 16.49 0.17 2.22
CA SER A 54 15.70 -1.05 2.33
C SER A 54 16.09 -1.92 3.53
N ILE A 55 15.12 -2.68 4.07
CA ILE A 55 15.42 -3.74 5.04
C ILE A 55 16.19 -4.88 4.36
N SER A 56 17.06 -5.57 5.11
CA SER A 56 17.90 -6.65 4.57
C SER A 56 17.36 -8.06 4.82
N GLU A 57 16.36 -8.20 5.68
CA GLU A 57 15.73 -9.48 6.01
C GLU A 57 14.25 -9.25 6.30
N LEU A 58 13.36 -9.97 5.59
CA LEU A 58 11.92 -9.84 5.77
C LEU A 58 11.45 -10.35 7.14
N GLY A 59 12.05 -11.42 7.66
CA GLY A 59 11.87 -11.89 9.04
C GLY A 59 10.45 -11.94 9.62
N PRO A 60 9.41 -12.41 8.90
CA PRO A 60 8.02 -12.37 9.37
C PRO A 60 7.86 -13.00 10.76
N VAL A 61 7.25 -12.27 11.69
CA VAL A 61 6.91 -12.76 13.02
C VAL A 61 5.40 -12.80 13.19
N LEU A 62 4.90 -13.86 13.81
CA LEU A 62 3.48 -13.93 14.17
C LEU A 62 3.21 -12.91 15.27
N GLU A 63 2.41 -11.90 14.96
CA GLU A 63 1.98 -10.89 15.92
C GLU A 63 0.82 -11.43 16.74
N TRP A 64 -0.20 -11.93 16.06
CA TRP A 64 -1.36 -12.54 16.69
C TRP A 64 -2.06 -13.56 15.78
N GLU A 65 -2.90 -14.39 16.40
CA GLU A 65 -3.76 -15.34 15.70
C GLU A 65 -5.13 -15.48 16.40
N GLU A 66 -6.20 -15.61 15.62
CA GLU A 66 -7.54 -15.90 16.11
C GLU A 66 -7.95 -17.34 15.74
N THR A 67 -7.57 -18.29 16.60
CA THR A 67 -7.82 -19.72 16.36
C THR A 67 -9.21 -20.20 16.78
N GLY A 68 -10.01 -19.34 17.42
CA GLY A 68 -11.40 -19.59 17.80
C GLY A 68 -12.34 -19.67 16.60
N LEU A 69 -11.95 -19.08 15.46
CA LEU A 69 -12.66 -19.16 14.18
C LEU A 69 -12.48 -20.48 13.42
N TYR A 70 -11.85 -21.51 14.02
CA TYR A 70 -11.67 -22.83 13.38
C TYR A 70 -11.18 -22.73 11.93
N ASP A 71 -11.96 -23.13 10.92
CA ASP A 71 -11.51 -23.17 9.53
C ASP A 71 -11.94 -21.91 8.78
N VAL A 72 -11.00 -21.08 8.33
CA VAL A 72 -11.26 -19.89 7.49
C VAL A 72 -11.05 -20.23 6.02
N TYR A 73 -12.10 -20.05 5.21
CA TYR A 73 -12.14 -20.49 3.81
C TYR A 73 -12.25 -19.32 2.81
N SER A 74 -11.80 -18.14 3.20
CA SER A 74 -11.82 -16.94 2.38
C SER A 74 -10.49 -16.22 2.43
N THR A 75 -10.16 -15.52 1.35
CA THR A 75 -9.21 -14.41 1.40
C THR A 75 -9.69 -13.40 2.44
N PRO A 76 -8.88 -13.05 3.45
CA PRO A 76 -9.20 -11.98 4.40
C PRO A 76 -9.33 -10.65 3.66
N VAL A 77 -10.36 -9.87 3.96
CA VAL A 77 -10.51 -8.51 3.45
C VAL A 77 -10.39 -7.51 4.59
N VAL A 78 -9.83 -6.35 4.31
CA VAL A 78 -9.48 -5.33 5.30
C VAL A 78 -10.17 -4.01 4.96
N GLY A 79 -10.72 -3.34 5.98
CA GLY A 79 -11.27 -1.98 5.92
C GLY A 79 -11.67 -1.52 7.32
N GLN A 80 -11.98 -0.24 7.50
CA GLN A 80 -12.36 0.33 8.79
C GLN A 80 -13.86 0.12 9.03
N LEU A 81 -14.23 -0.68 10.04
CA LEU A 81 -15.63 -1.03 10.33
C LEU A 81 -16.09 -0.58 11.72
N THR A 82 -15.17 -0.30 12.64
CA THR A 82 -15.49 0.16 14.01
C THR A 82 -14.95 1.53 14.39
N ASP A 83 -15.61 2.15 15.38
CA ASP A 83 -15.24 3.42 16.01
C ASP A 83 -14.45 3.08 17.28
N ASP A 84 -13.14 2.87 17.14
CA ASP A 84 -12.27 2.38 18.20
C ASP A 84 -11.87 3.50 19.15
N ASN A 85 -11.78 4.73 18.65
CA ASN A 85 -11.43 5.90 19.44
C ASN A 85 -12.63 6.55 20.16
N GLY A 86 -13.87 6.19 19.80
CA GLY A 86 -15.12 6.58 20.43
C GLY A 86 -15.57 8.01 20.12
N ASP A 87 -15.12 8.59 19.00
CA ASP A 87 -15.48 9.94 18.58
C ASP A 87 -16.79 10.00 17.76
N GLY A 88 -17.35 8.84 17.42
CA GLY A 88 -18.59 8.69 16.68
C GLY A 88 -18.39 8.63 15.16
N LEU A 89 -17.17 8.57 14.65
CA LEU A 89 -16.83 8.39 13.24
C LEU A 89 -16.24 6.99 13.03
N VAL A 90 -16.16 6.56 11.77
CA VAL A 90 -15.35 5.43 11.33
C VAL A 90 -14.48 6.04 10.25
N ASP A 91 -13.22 6.31 10.57
CA ASP A 91 -12.27 7.01 9.70
C ASP A 91 -10.83 6.53 9.90
N ASP A 92 -9.86 7.22 9.30
CA ASP A 92 -8.44 6.83 9.31
C ASP A 92 -7.79 6.91 10.71
N ALA A 93 -8.51 7.38 11.73
CA ALA A 93 -8.06 7.38 13.12
C ALA A 93 -8.50 6.13 13.92
N ASP A 94 -9.23 5.21 13.29
CA ASP A 94 -9.64 3.92 13.86
C ASP A 94 -8.70 2.78 13.44
N ILE A 95 -8.87 1.61 14.05
CA ILE A 95 -8.02 0.44 13.78
C ILE A 95 -8.68 -0.37 12.66
N PRO A 96 -7.96 -0.66 11.55
CA PRO A 96 -8.53 -1.44 10.46
C PRO A 96 -9.05 -2.80 10.92
N ASP A 97 -10.18 -3.23 10.36
CA ASP A 97 -10.82 -4.50 10.67
C ASP A 97 -10.58 -5.53 9.58
N ILE A 98 -10.53 -6.80 9.99
CA ILE A 98 -10.42 -7.96 9.12
C ILE A 98 -11.75 -8.70 9.06
N ALA A 99 -12.34 -8.84 7.87
CA ALA A 99 -13.53 -9.65 7.64
C ALA A 99 -13.19 -10.98 6.95
N VAL A 100 -13.73 -12.08 7.50
CA VAL A 100 -13.52 -13.45 6.99
C VAL A 100 -14.77 -14.31 7.10
N THR A 101 -14.85 -15.34 6.26
CA THR A 101 -15.82 -16.43 6.45
C THR A 101 -15.17 -17.66 7.04
N TRP A 102 -15.86 -18.27 8.00
CA TRP A 102 -15.32 -19.34 8.82
C TRP A 102 -16.32 -20.46 9.09
N VAL A 103 -15.82 -21.65 9.42
CA VAL A 103 -16.60 -22.86 9.66
C VAL A 103 -16.08 -23.62 10.88
N ARG A 104 -17.01 -24.15 11.69
CA ARG A 104 -16.66 -25.00 12.84
C ARG A 104 -16.78 -26.50 12.53
N GLY A 105 -15.70 -27.10 12.04
CA GLY A 105 -15.63 -28.53 11.72
C GLY A 105 -16.43 -28.89 10.47
N SER A 106 -16.88 -30.14 10.32
CA SER A 106 -17.66 -30.57 9.14
C SER A 106 -19.08 -29.99 9.04
N SER A 107 -19.42 -28.96 9.82
CA SER A 107 -20.75 -28.34 9.75
C SER A 107 -20.92 -27.70 8.39
N ALA A 108 -22.10 -27.88 7.80
CA ALA A 108 -22.44 -27.21 6.56
C ALA A 108 -22.56 -25.69 6.72
N GLN A 109 -22.55 -25.13 7.94
CA GLN A 109 -22.80 -23.71 8.19
C GLN A 109 -21.51 -22.90 8.15
N ILE A 110 -21.43 -21.95 7.21
CA ILE A 110 -20.47 -20.83 7.25
C ILE A 110 -21.03 -19.76 8.20
N SER A 111 -20.12 -19.07 8.86
CA SER A 111 -20.37 -17.80 9.53
C SER A 111 -19.41 -16.75 9.00
N ILE A 112 -19.77 -15.49 9.14
CA ILE A 112 -18.86 -14.36 8.95
C ILE A 112 -18.37 -13.86 10.30
N ALA A 113 -17.15 -13.33 10.34
CA ALA A 113 -16.57 -12.66 11.49
C ALA A 113 -15.88 -11.37 11.04
N VAL A 114 -15.96 -10.36 11.91
CA VAL A 114 -15.16 -9.13 11.84
C VAL A 114 -14.28 -9.06 13.07
N LEU A 115 -12.99 -8.86 12.87
CA LEU A 115 -11.94 -8.85 13.88
C LEU A 115 -11.16 -7.54 13.82
N SER A 116 -10.74 -7.05 14.98
CA SER A 116 -9.79 -5.92 15.05
C SER A 116 -8.46 -6.34 14.45
N GLY A 117 -7.87 -5.49 13.62
CA GLY A 117 -6.59 -5.73 12.98
C GLY A 117 -5.39 -5.74 13.94
N ASP A 118 -5.48 -5.04 15.08
CA ASP A 118 -4.50 -5.11 16.19
C ASP A 118 -4.59 -6.40 17.04
N GLY A 119 -5.50 -7.31 16.71
CA GLY A 119 -5.71 -8.56 17.43
C GLY A 119 -6.43 -8.41 18.79
N SER A 120 -7.03 -7.24 19.09
CA SER A 120 -7.78 -7.02 20.33
C SER A 120 -9.02 -7.92 20.48
N GLY A 121 -9.54 -8.45 19.36
CA GLY A 121 -10.46 -9.59 19.33
C GLY A 121 -11.48 -9.53 18.20
N VAL A 122 -12.52 -10.35 18.35
CA VAL A 122 -13.65 -10.41 17.41
C VAL A 122 -14.72 -9.39 17.82
N HIS A 123 -15.05 -8.43 16.96
CA HIS A 123 -16.13 -7.46 17.20
C HIS A 123 -17.50 -8.16 17.16
N TRP A 124 -17.75 -8.91 16.09
CA TRP A 124 -18.99 -9.65 15.92
C TRP A 124 -18.85 -10.87 15.01
N THR A 125 -19.82 -11.78 15.12
CA THR A 125 -20.00 -12.90 14.20
C THR A 125 -21.46 -13.01 13.83
N ALA A 126 -21.74 -13.36 12.57
CA ALA A 126 -23.09 -13.63 12.09
C ALA A 126 -23.13 -14.98 11.36
N GLU A 127 -24.19 -15.76 11.59
CA GLU A 127 -24.38 -17.02 10.87
C GLU A 127 -24.83 -16.73 9.42
N THR A 128 -24.20 -17.40 8.45
CA THR A 128 -24.69 -17.45 7.06
C THR A 128 -25.32 -18.83 6.78
N LEU A 129 -26.05 -18.94 5.67
CA LEU A 129 -26.79 -20.15 5.33
C LEU A 129 -26.00 -21.05 4.37
N ASN A 130 -25.34 -22.05 4.94
CA ASN A 130 -24.76 -23.22 4.28
C ASN A 130 -23.59 -23.03 3.26
N HIS A 131 -22.76 -24.08 3.18
CA HIS A 131 -21.64 -24.46 2.30
C HIS A 131 -20.38 -23.58 2.22
N LEU A 132 -19.25 -24.23 1.92
CA LEU A 132 -17.84 -23.81 1.94
C LEU A 132 -17.49 -22.71 0.88
N GLN A 133 -16.59 -21.79 1.24
CA GLN A 133 -15.88 -20.80 0.39
C GLN A 133 -16.71 -19.61 -0.15
N ALA A 134 -17.06 -18.68 0.75
CA ALA A 134 -17.60 -17.36 0.43
C ALA A 134 -16.55 -16.29 0.75
N HIS A 135 -16.13 -15.52 -0.25
CA HIS A 135 -15.20 -14.42 -0.06
C HIS A 135 -16.00 -13.15 0.20
N PRO A 136 -15.89 -12.54 1.40
CA PRO A 136 -16.62 -11.32 1.68
C PRO A 136 -16.01 -10.14 0.90
N ALA A 137 -16.76 -9.05 0.83
CA ALA A 137 -16.26 -7.75 0.40
C ALA A 137 -16.75 -6.65 1.36
N ILE A 138 -15.99 -5.57 1.44
CA ILE A 138 -16.24 -4.39 2.27
C ILE A 138 -16.55 -3.20 1.35
N GLY A 139 -17.63 -2.48 1.66
CA GLY A 139 -18.08 -1.30 0.94
C GLY A 139 -19.27 -0.65 1.61
N ASP A 140 -19.41 0.68 1.56
CA ASP A 140 -20.63 1.37 1.98
C ASP A 140 -21.76 1.10 0.98
N VAL A 141 -22.42 -0.05 1.11
CA VAL A 141 -23.42 -0.49 0.13
C VAL A 141 -24.75 0.23 0.31
N ASN A 142 -25.01 0.79 1.49
CA ASN A 142 -26.27 1.43 1.82
C ASN A 142 -26.25 2.97 1.72
N GLY A 143 -25.06 3.57 1.57
CA GLY A 143 -24.84 5.00 1.37
C GLY A 143 -24.96 5.83 2.66
N ASP A 144 -24.72 5.24 3.83
CA ASP A 144 -24.76 5.95 5.11
C ASP A 144 -23.43 6.57 5.53
N GLY A 145 -22.38 6.37 4.73
CA GLY A 145 -21.03 6.83 4.97
C GLY A 145 -20.19 5.88 5.80
N ARG A 146 -20.65 4.66 6.13
CA ARG A 146 -19.86 3.65 6.82
C ARG A 146 -19.74 2.40 5.96
N PRO A 147 -18.56 1.76 5.89
CA PRO A 147 -18.44 0.52 5.16
C PRO A 147 -19.26 -0.61 5.81
N ASP A 148 -19.91 -1.40 4.95
CA ASP A 148 -20.67 -2.60 5.28
C ASP A 148 -19.90 -3.84 4.83
N VAL A 149 -20.37 -5.02 5.25
CA VAL A 149 -19.80 -6.30 4.83
C VAL A 149 -20.82 -7.12 4.04
N VAL A 150 -20.47 -7.46 2.81
CA VAL A 150 -21.28 -8.33 1.94
C VAL A 150 -20.69 -9.73 1.83
N ALA A 151 -21.55 -10.74 1.83
CA ALA A 151 -21.14 -12.14 1.70
C ALA A 151 -22.18 -12.96 0.94
N SER A 152 -21.73 -14.02 0.28
CA SER A 152 -22.57 -15.02 -0.37
C SER A 152 -22.84 -16.21 0.55
N TYR A 153 -23.93 -16.92 0.30
CA TYR A 153 -24.22 -18.19 0.93
C TYR A 153 -24.79 -19.21 -0.06
N TYR A 154 -24.67 -20.50 0.28
CA TYR A 154 -24.79 -21.62 -0.66
C TYR A 154 -25.58 -22.78 -0.06
N ALA A 155 -26.67 -23.24 -0.69
CA ALA A 155 -27.24 -24.54 -0.34
C ALA A 155 -27.07 -25.54 -1.50
N ASP A 156 -26.96 -26.82 -1.13
CA ASP A 156 -26.88 -27.94 -2.07
C ASP A 156 -25.87 -27.82 -3.24
N ARG A 157 -24.76 -27.08 -3.05
CA ARG A 157 -23.69 -26.86 -4.05
C ARG A 157 -24.11 -25.98 -5.24
N ALA A 158 -24.86 -24.93 -4.96
CA ALA A 158 -25.10 -23.83 -5.88
C ALA A 158 -25.28 -22.51 -5.11
N PHE A 159 -25.02 -21.40 -5.79
CA PHE A 159 -25.19 -20.06 -5.22
C PHE A 159 -26.69 -19.84 -4.98
N ASP A 160 -27.08 -19.75 -3.72
CA ASP A 160 -28.49 -19.67 -3.33
C ASP A 160 -28.86 -18.30 -2.76
N GLY A 161 -27.88 -17.51 -2.32
CA GLY A 161 -28.14 -16.14 -1.92
C GLY A 161 -26.92 -15.36 -1.45
N TYR A 162 -27.23 -14.18 -0.93
CA TYR A 162 -26.30 -13.12 -0.56
C TYR A 162 -26.90 -12.32 0.59
N VAL A 163 -26.04 -11.65 1.34
CA VAL A 163 -26.39 -10.89 2.53
C VAL A 163 -25.42 -9.72 2.72
N ALA A 164 -25.96 -8.60 3.19
CA ALA A 164 -25.18 -7.48 3.70
C ALA A 164 -25.41 -7.30 5.20
N TYR A 165 -24.34 -6.97 5.90
CA TYR A 165 -24.33 -6.64 7.31
C TYR A 165 -23.77 -5.24 7.50
N ASP A 166 -24.36 -4.49 8.43
CA ASP A 166 -23.76 -3.27 8.97
C ASP A 166 -22.38 -3.61 9.53
N GLY A 167 -21.34 -2.92 9.03
CA GLY A 167 -19.95 -3.24 9.34
C GLY A 167 -19.61 -3.17 10.82
N SER A 168 -20.22 -2.22 11.54
CA SER A 168 -19.93 -1.96 12.95
C SER A 168 -20.66 -2.89 13.92
N THR A 169 -21.86 -3.34 13.55
CA THR A 169 -22.77 -4.07 14.46
C THR A 169 -23.01 -5.52 14.07
N GLY A 170 -22.81 -5.88 12.80
CA GLY A 170 -23.22 -7.17 12.25
C GLY A 170 -24.74 -7.31 12.10
N GLU A 171 -25.52 -6.23 12.21
CA GLU A 171 -26.95 -6.26 11.93
C GLU A 171 -27.20 -6.47 10.43
N THR A 172 -28.11 -7.39 10.07
CA THR A 172 -28.45 -7.62 8.66
C THR A 172 -29.17 -6.41 8.07
N LEU A 173 -28.58 -5.82 7.03
CA LEU A 173 -29.18 -4.73 6.25
C LEU A 173 -30.21 -5.30 5.26
N TRP A 174 -29.76 -6.26 4.46
CA TRP A 174 -30.60 -7.01 3.54
C TRP A 174 -30.02 -8.41 3.31
N ALA A 175 -30.90 -9.29 2.83
CA ALA A 175 -30.51 -10.61 2.35
C ALA A 175 -31.43 -10.98 1.18
N GLY A 176 -30.85 -11.58 0.15
CA GLY A 176 -31.57 -12.05 -1.02
C GLY A 176 -31.13 -13.45 -1.42
N GLY A 177 -31.95 -14.10 -2.23
CA GLY A 177 -31.74 -15.49 -2.59
C GLY A 177 -33.00 -16.15 -3.15
N THR A 178 -32.83 -17.31 -3.79
CA THR A 178 -33.96 -18.13 -4.26
C THR A 178 -33.71 -19.60 -3.98
N ASP A 179 -34.78 -20.40 -3.87
CA ASP A 179 -34.68 -21.87 -3.80
C ASP A 179 -34.28 -22.51 -5.15
N ASP A 180 -34.04 -21.71 -6.20
CA ASP A 180 -33.73 -22.14 -7.58
C ASP A 180 -32.37 -21.57 -7.98
N HIS A 181 -31.31 -22.09 -7.36
CA HIS A 181 -29.88 -21.93 -7.69
C HIS A 181 -29.58 -20.77 -8.67
N ILE A 182 -29.17 -19.61 -8.13
CA ILE A 182 -28.94 -18.41 -8.92
C ILE A 182 -27.77 -18.66 -9.88
N LEU A 183 -26.68 -19.29 -9.42
CA LEU A 183 -25.54 -19.69 -10.25
C LEU A 183 -25.11 -21.13 -9.97
N ASP A 184 -24.69 -21.86 -11.00
CA ASP A 184 -24.15 -23.23 -10.92
C ASP A 184 -22.65 -23.18 -10.48
N THR A 185 -22.42 -22.62 -9.28
CA THR A 185 -21.11 -22.35 -8.69
C THR A 185 -21.08 -22.75 -7.21
N ASN A 186 -19.89 -23.08 -6.70
CA ASN A 186 -19.67 -23.41 -5.28
C ASN A 186 -18.81 -22.41 -4.51
N ILE A 187 -18.26 -21.40 -5.20
CA ILE A 187 -17.41 -20.38 -4.60
C ILE A 187 -17.99 -19.02 -4.96
N GLY A 188 -18.17 -18.16 -3.95
CA GLY A 188 -18.83 -16.86 -4.13
C GLY A 188 -17.87 -15.76 -3.82
N ILE A 189 -17.38 -15.14 -4.87
CA ILE A 189 -16.51 -14.00 -4.77
C ILE A 189 -17.34 -12.79 -5.19
N LEU A 190 -17.62 -11.94 -4.23
CA LEU A 190 -18.33 -10.70 -4.44
C LEU A 190 -17.31 -9.58 -4.61
N GLY A 191 -17.66 -8.59 -5.42
CA GLY A 191 -17.04 -7.28 -5.41
C GLY A 191 -18.11 -6.20 -5.26
N VAL A 192 -17.68 -5.04 -4.77
CA VAL A 192 -18.50 -3.84 -4.62
C VAL A 192 -17.93 -2.75 -5.51
N TYR A 193 -18.78 -2.12 -6.30
CA TYR A 193 -18.38 -1.13 -7.31
C TYR A 193 -19.50 -0.10 -7.46
N ASP A 194 -19.17 1.13 -7.80
CA ASP A 194 -20.13 2.08 -8.35
C ASP A 194 -19.92 2.06 -9.86
N LEU A 195 -20.80 1.34 -10.57
CA LEU A 195 -20.57 1.02 -11.97
C LEU A 195 -20.76 2.23 -12.88
N GLU A 196 -21.52 3.23 -12.45
CA GLU A 196 -21.90 4.38 -13.28
C GLU A 196 -21.35 5.72 -12.78
N GLY A 197 -20.68 5.69 -11.63
CA GLY A 197 -20.13 6.86 -10.96
C GLY A 197 -21.17 7.84 -10.45
N ASP A 198 -22.33 7.35 -10.03
CA ASP A 198 -23.44 8.18 -9.57
C ASP A 198 -23.59 8.24 -8.03
N GLY A 199 -22.76 7.48 -7.32
CA GLY A 199 -22.75 7.37 -5.86
C GLY A 199 -23.62 6.23 -5.33
N GLU A 200 -24.29 5.47 -6.20
CA GLU A 200 -24.97 4.23 -5.83
C GLU A 200 -24.01 3.05 -6.05
N VAL A 201 -23.91 2.16 -5.06
CA VAL A 201 -23.00 1.01 -5.11
C VAL A 201 -23.77 -0.21 -5.59
N GLU A 202 -23.16 -0.99 -6.48
CA GLU A 202 -23.58 -2.32 -6.89
C GLU A 202 -22.73 -3.41 -6.23
N VAL A 203 -23.35 -4.58 -6.05
CA VAL A 203 -22.66 -5.82 -5.68
C VAL A 203 -22.64 -6.76 -6.89
N VAL A 204 -21.45 -7.20 -7.29
CA VAL A 204 -21.23 -8.04 -8.48
C VAL A 204 -20.80 -9.44 -8.07
N VAL A 205 -21.43 -10.46 -8.65
CA VAL A 205 -21.05 -11.87 -8.50
C VAL A 205 -21.21 -12.61 -9.83
N GLY A 206 -20.11 -12.88 -10.53
CA GLY A 206 -20.12 -13.52 -11.83
C GLY A 206 -20.82 -12.66 -12.88
N ASP A 207 -21.98 -13.11 -13.35
CA ASP A 207 -22.85 -12.39 -14.28
C ASP A 207 -24.05 -11.72 -13.60
N LEU A 208 -24.11 -11.73 -12.26
CA LEU A 208 -25.18 -11.14 -11.47
C LEU A 208 -24.75 -9.76 -10.95
N ILE A 209 -25.63 -8.77 -11.14
CA ILE A 209 -25.48 -7.41 -10.61
C ILE A 209 -26.66 -7.13 -9.68
N LEU A 210 -26.36 -6.67 -8.47
CA LEU A 210 -27.32 -6.34 -7.42
C LEU A 210 -27.21 -4.87 -7.05
N GLU A 211 -28.35 -4.25 -6.75
CA GLU A 211 -28.41 -2.95 -6.09
C GLU A 211 -27.80 -3.06 -4.68
N GLY A 212 -26.75 -2.32 -4.37
CA GLY A 212 -26.05 -2.40 -3.08
C GLY A 212 -26.92 -1.98 -1.90
N ALA A 213 -27.82 -1.00 -2.06
CA ALA A 213 -28.63 -0.51 -0.96
C ALA A 213 -29.76 -1.47 -0.54
N THR A 214 -30.13 -2.41 -1.42
CA THR A 214 -31.34 -3.25 -1.24
C THR A 214 -31.12 -4.73 -1.46
N GLY A 215 -30.05 -5.12 -2.17
CA GLY A 215 -29.84 -6.47 -2.67
C GLY A 215 -30.84 -6.89 -3.77
N GLU A 216 -31.61 -5.97 -4.34
CA GLU A 216 -32.49 -6.30 -5.48
C GLU A 216 -31.65 -6.62 -6.73
N ILE A 217 -32.08 -7.61 -7.51
CA ILE A 217 -31.39 -7.98 -8.75
C ILE A 217 -31.60 -6.86 -9.78
N ARG A 218 -30.52 -6.17 -10.13
CA ARG A 218 -30.48 -5.16 -11.20
C ARG A 218 -30.44 -5.84 -12.56
N GLY A 219 -29.48 -6.75 -12.73
CA GLY A 219 -29.21 -7.41 -14.01
C GLY A 219 -28.66 -8.82 -13.84
N ARG A 220 -28.86 -9.63 -14.87
CA ARG A 220 -28.20 -10.93 -15.00
C ARG A 220 -27.77 -11.18 -16.44
N GLY A 221 -26.48 -11.42 -16.63
CA GLY A 221 -25.88 -11.77 -17.90
C GLY A 221 -26.38 -13.13 -18.43
N ALA A 222 -26.06 -13.40 -19.69
CA ALA A 222 -26.54 -14.61 -20.39
C ALA A 222 -25.41 -15.53 -20.88
N LEU A 223 -24.15 -15.18 -20.64
CA LEU A 223 -22.97 -15.81 -21.23
C LEU A 223 -21.91 -16.16 -20.17
N GLY A 224 -20.71 -15.57 -20.25
CA GLY A 224 -19.62 -15.82 -19.31
C GLY A 224 -19.97 -15.38 -17.89
N VAL A 225 -19.36 -16.03 -16.91
CA VAL A 225 -19.50 -15.73 -15.47
C VAL A 225 -18.14 -15.48 -14.82
N GLY A 226 -17.06 -15.40 -15.60
CA GLY A 226 -15.71 -15.14 -15.09
C GLY A 226 -15.16 -16.27 -14.25
N SER A 227 -15.44 -17.52 -14.64
CA SER A 227 -15.20 -18.66 -13.74
C SER A 227 -14.17 -19.67 -14.23
N THR A 228 -13.21 -20.01 -13.36
CA THR A 228 -12.45 -21.25 -13.48
C THR A 228 -13.31 -22.41 -12.98
N ARG A 229 -13.45 -23.47 -13.77
CA ARG A 229 -14.20 -24.66 -13.36
C ARG A 229 -13.28 -25.65 -12.67
N SER A 230 -13.49 -25.90 -11.38
CA SER A 230 -12.81 -26.93 -10.61
C SER A 230 -13.76 -28.10 -10.32
N TRP A 231 -13.40 -29.32 -10.74
CA TRP A 231 -14.18 -30.56 -10.49
C TRP A 231 -15.68 -30.51 -10.87
N GLY A 232 -16.05 -29.69 -11.84
CA GLY A 232 -17.42 -29.52 -12.30
C GLY A 232 -18.18 -28.37 -11.63
N TYR A 233 -17.52 -27.56 -10.80
CA TYR A 233 -18.09 -26.41 -10.11
C TYR A 233 -17.39 -25.11 -10.54
N GLY A 234 -18.14 -24.03 -10.68
CA GLY A 234 -17.57 -22.70 -10.92
C GLY A 234 -16.99 -22.07 -9.64
N ALA A 235 -16.01 -21.20 -9.84
CA ALA A 235 -15.64 -20.08 -8.98
C ALA A 235 -15.68 -18.77 -9.80
N PRO A 236 -16.81 -18.03 -9.89
CA PRO A 236 -16.86 -16.72 -10.53
C PRO A 236 -15.89 -15.78 -9.82
N MET A 237 -15.03 -15.17 -10.61
CA MET A 237 -14.03 -14.17 -10.23
C MET A 237 -14.17 -12.98 -11.19
N SER A 238 -15.42 -12.54 -11.38
CA SER A 238 -15.73 -11.33 -12.12
C SER A 238 -15.26 -10.11 -11.33
N ILE A 239 -14.84 -9.08 -12.04
CA ILE A 239 -14.48 -7.79 -11.47
C ILE A 239 -15.17 -6.68 -12.26
N ALA A 240 -15.15 -5.44 -11.78
CA ALA A 240 -15.53 -4.29 -12.59
C ALA A 240 -14.36 -3.32 -12.76
N ALA A 241 -14.30 -2.70 -13.94
CA ALA A 241 -13.37 -1.63 -14.26
C ALA A 241 -13.88 -0.86 -15.49
N ASP A 242 -13.62 0.45 -15.54
CA ASP A 242 -13.80 1.27 -16.75
C ASP A 242 -12.70 0.92 -17.75
N LEU A 243 -12.95 -0.12 -18.57
CA LEU A 243 -11.92 -0.77 -19.37
C LEU A 243 -11.57 0.05 -20.61
N ASP A 244 -12.55 0.79 -21.15
CA ASP A 244 -12.42 1.61 -22.36
C ASP A 244 -12.30 3.12 -22.09
N GLY A 245 -12.35 3.55 -20.82
CA GLY A 245 -12.13 4.92 -20.38
C GLY A 245 -13.29 5.87 -20.65
N ASP A 246 -14.52 5.34 -20.78
CA ASP A 246 -15.72 6.13 -21.03
C ASP A 246 -16.38 6.70 -19.75
N GLY A 247 -15.91 6.27 -18.59
CA GLY A 247 -16.39 6.66 -17.26
C GLY A 247 -17.47 5.74 -16.68
N ILE A 248 -17.81 4.65 -17.36
CA ILE A 248 -18.68 3.57 -16.88
C ILE A 248 -17.81 2.33 -16.68
N GLN A 249 -18.02 1.61 -15.58
CA GLN A 249 -17.30 0.36 -15.33
C GLN A 249 -18.02 -0.83 -15.97
N GLU A 250 -17.28 -1.62 -16.74
CA GLU A 250 -17.75 -2.90 -17.26
C GLU A 250 -17.60 -4.00 -16.23
N VAL A 251 -18.58 -4.90 -16.14
CA VAL A 251 -18.44 -6.17 -15.42
C VAL A 251 -17.72 -7.19 -16.30
N LEU A 252 -16.50 -7.53 -15.91
CA LEU A 252 -15.58 -8.38 -16.63
C LEU A 252 -15.69 -9.83 -16.16
N ALA A 253 -16.29 -10.68 -17.00
CA ALA A 253 -16.63 -12.05 -16.69
C ALA A 253 -15.91 -13.04 -17.64
N GLY A 254 -14.58 -12.94 -17.67
CA GLY A 254 -13.68 -13.86 -18.37
C GLY A 254 -13.74 -13.77 -19.89
N ASN A 255 -14.73 -14.42 -20.51
CA ASN A 255 -14.93 -14.38 -21.97
C ASN A 255 -16.01 -13.38 -22.43
N THR A 256 -16.60 -12.64 -21.50
CA THR A 256 -17.70 -11.69 -21.73
C THR A 256 -17.46 -10.43 -20.90
N ALA A 257 -17.77 -9.26 -21.44
CA ALA A 257 -17.99 -8.04 -20.67
C ALA A 257 -19.46 -7.63 -20.72
N TYR A 258 -19.94 -7.11 -19.60
CA TYR A 258 -21.29 -6.60 -19.45
C TYR A 258 -21.28 -5.13 -19.05
N GLY A 259 -22.29 -4.38 -19.49
CA GLY A 259 -22.60 -3.06 -18.95
C GLY A 259 -23.27 -3.15 -17.57
N PRO A 260 -23.58 -2.01 -16.96
CA PRO A 260 -24.08 -1.94 -15.59
C PRO A 260 -25.47 -2.56 -15.39
N ASP A 261 -26.27 -2.69 -16.46
CA ASP A 261 -27.56 -3.38 -16.45
C ASP A 261 -27.45 -4.86 -16.90
N ALA A 262 -26.23 -5.40 -16.89
CA ALA A 262 -25.87 -6.75 -17.33
C ALA A 262 -26.15 -7.05 -18.82
N GLU A 263 -26.24 -6.02 -19.66
CA GLU A 263 -26.27 -6.19 -21.11
C GLU A 263 -24.91 -6.60 -21.65
N ILE A 264 -24.87 -7.49 -22.65
CA ILE A 264 -23.62 -7.96 -23.23
C ILE A 264 -23.02 -6.87 -24.13
N LEU A 265 -21.81 -6.42 -23.80
CA LEU A 265 -21.03 -5.51 -24.63
C LEU A 265 -20.27 -6.29 -25.71
N TRP A 266 -19.56 -7.34 -25.29
CA TRP A 266 -18.91 -8.28 -26.20
C TRP A 266 -18.82 -9.70 -25.62
N TRP A 267 -18.66 -10.67 -26.52
CA TRP A 267 -18.42 -12.08 -26.18
C TRP A 267 -17.47 -12.69 -27.20
N ASN A 268 -16.26 -13.03 -26.76
CA ASN A 268 -15.21 -13.51 -27.67
C ASN A 268 -15.24 -15.03 -27.91
N GLN A 269 -16.18 -15.76 -27.28
CA GLN A 269 -16.35 -17.22 -27.40
C GLN A 269 -15.14 -18.05 -26.96
N GLU A 270 -14.18 -17.43 -26.28
CA GLU A 270 -13.07 -18.14 -25.67
C GLU A 270 -13.50 -18.89 -24.41
N ARG A 271 -12.57 -19.65 -23.81
CA ARG A 271 -12.86 -20.31 -22.53
C ARG A 271 -13.14 -19.25 -21.46
N ASP A 272 -14.07 -19.52 -20.58
CA ASP A 272 -14.28 -18.66 -19.42
C ASP A 272 -13.14 -18.87 -18.39
N GLY A 273 -12.93 -17.89 -17.50
CA GLY A 273 -11.82 -17.90 -16.56
C GLY A 273 -11.80 -16.71 -15.60
N ALA A 274 -10.90 -16.75 -14.62
CA ALA A 274 -10.68 -15.68 -13.66
C ALA A 274 -10.05 -14.46 -14.35
N VAL A 275 -10.38 -13.26 -13.88
CA VAL A 275 -9.92 -12.01 -14.47
C VAL A 275 -8.92 -11.30 -13.56
N ALA A 276 -7.96 -10.64 -14.20
CA ALA A 276 -7.20 -9.50 -13.67
C ALA A 276 -7.11 -8.43 -14.79
N VAL A 277 -6.93 -7.17 -14.43
CA VAL A 277 -6.82 -6.04 -15.36
C VAL A 277 -5.53 -5.28 -15.14
N GLY A 278 -4.92 -4.85 -16.24
CA GLY A 278 -3.67 -4.10 -16.28
C GLY A 278 -3.51 -3.47 -17.67
N ASN A 279 -2.50 -2.63 -17.86
CA ASN A 279 -2.18 -2.06 -19.15
C ASN A 279 -0.90 -2.69 -19.70
N PHE A 280 -0.97 -3.29 -20.86
CA PHE A 280 0.06 -4.10 -21.50
C PHE A 280 0.48 -3.54 -22.87
N ASP A 281 0.00 -2.35 -23.24
CA ASP A 281 0.41 -1.68 -24.47
C ASP A 281 0.68 -0.17 -24.34
N GLU A 282 0.49 0.62 -25.40
CA GLU A 282 0.84 2.05 -25.44
C GLU A 282 -0.38 2.98 -25.27
N ASP A 283 -1.60 2.45 -25.28
CA ASP A 283 -2.81 3.24 -25.12
C ASP A 283 -3.29 3.28 -23.65
N PRO A 284 -4.27 4.12 -23.28
CA PRO A 284 -4.69 4.25 -21.88
C PRO A 284 -5.78 3.25 -21.45
N GLU A 285 -6.30 2.45 -22.38
CA GLU A 285 -7.31 1.43 -22.09
C GLU A 285 -6.69 0.29 -21.27
N GLY A 286 -7.52 -0.53 -20.64
CA GLY A 286 -7.05 -1.69 -19.90
C GLY A 286 -7.18 -2.97 -20.73
N GLU A 287 -6.24 -3.89 -20.55
CA GLU A 287 -6.34 -5.26 -21.05
C GLU A 287 -6.71 -6.21 -19.91
N MET A 288 -7.33 -7.33 -20.31
CA MET A 288 -7.72 -8.38 -19.39
C MET A 288 -6.78 -9.57 -19.51
N VAL A 289 -6.22 -9.97 -18.37
CA VAL A 289 -5.59 -11.27 -18.20
C VAL A 289 -6.65 -12.26 -17.75
N VAL A 290 -6.79 -13.37 -18.48
CA VAL A 290 -7.73 -14.43 -18.15
C VAL A 290 -7.01 -15.75 -17.91
N SER A 291 -7.06 -16.26 -16.68
CA SER A 291 -6.58 -17.59 -16.31
C SER A 291 -7.74 -18.59 -16.33
N THR A 292 -7.54 -19.73 -17.00
CA THR A 292 -8.64 -20.64 -17.32
C THR A 292 -8.44 -22.04 -16.77
N TRP A 293 -9.53 -22.81 -16.77
CA TRP A 293 -9.43 -24.25 -16.67
C TRP A 293 -8.83 -24.86 -17.96
N GLY A 294 -7.84 -25.73 -17.78
CA GLY A 294 -7.03 -26.34 -18.83
C GLY A 294 -5.68 -25.65 -19.06
N GLY A 295 -5.24 -24.82 -18.12
CA GLY A 295 -3.88 -24.25 -18.09
C GLY A 295 -3.63 -23.11 -19.07
N GLU A 296 -4.66 -22.53 -19.71
CA GLU A 296 -4.49 -21.39 -20.60
C GLU A 296 -4.54 -20.08 -19.79
N VAL A 297 -3.52 -19.25 -19.96
CA VAL A 297 -3.49 -17.82 -19.66
C VAL A 297 -3.62 -17.08 -20.98
N ARG A 298 -4.47 -16.07 -21.04
CA ARG A 298 -4.57 -15.20 -22.22
C ARG A 298 -4.59 -13.74 -21.83
N LEU A 299 -4.09 -12.91 -22.72
CA LEU A 299 -4.29 -11.47 -22.71
C LEU A 299 -5.29 -11.12 -23.81
N GLN A 300 -6.26 -10.28 -23.48
CA GLN A 300 -7.25 -9.78 -24.42
C GLN A 300 -7.49 -8.29 -24.20
N ASP A 301 -7.76 -7.61 -25.30
CA ASP A 301 -8.01 -6.18 -25.43
C ASP A 301 -9.35 -5.76 -24.82
N SER A 302 -9.60 -4.45 -24.67
CA SER A 302 -10.82 -3.84 -24.13
C SER A 302 -12.08 -4.29 -24.90
N ASP A 303 -11.93 -4.55 -26.20
CA ASP A 303 -13.00 -5.04 -27.09
C ASP A 303 -13.17 -6.58 -27.12
N GLY A 304 -12.39 -7.28 -26.29
CA GLY A 304 -12.37 -8.74 -26.18
C GLY A 304 -11.52 -9.46 -27.23
N THR A 305 -10.81 -8.73 -28.11
CA THR A 305 -9.86 -9.30 -29.07
C THR A 305 -8.69 -9.95 -28.32
N VAL A 306 -8.40 -11.22 -28.63
CA VAL A 306 -7.26 -11.91 -28.03
C VAL A 306 -5.95 -11.39 -28.62
N ILE A 307 -5.05 -10.92 -27.76
CA ILE A 307 -3.71 -10.47 -28.11
C ILE A 307 -2.76 -11.67 -28.17
N TRP A 308 -2.68 -12.44 -27.09
CA TRP A 308 -1.88 -13.67 -27.03
C TRP A 308 -2.48 -14.73 -26.10
N LYS A 309 -1.96 -15.96 -26.22
CA LYS A 309 -2.30 -17.09 -25.35
C LYS A 309 -1.07 -17.92 -25.02
N THR A 310 -0.98 -18.33 -23.77
CA THR A 310 0.06 -19.24 -23.26
C THR A 310 -0.61 -20.41 -22.56
N THR A 311 -0.16 -21.63 -22.86
CA THR A 311 -0.63 -22.85 -22.20
C THR A 311 0.46 -23.34 -21.26
N LEU A 312 0.15 -23.36 -19.97
CA LEU A 312 1.02 -23.85 -18.90
C LEU A 312 0.82 -25.36 -18.71
N GLU A 313 1.82 -26.04 -18.17
CA GLU A 313 1.77 -27.48 -17.89
C GLU A 313 0.98 -27.77 -16.60
N GLU A 314 -0.27 -27.33 -16.56
CA GLU A 314 -1.15 -27.39 -15.40
C GLU A 314 -2.61 -27.53 -15.83
N GLU A 315 -3.46 -28.12 -14.99
CA GLU A 315 -4.88 -28.27 -15.31
C GLU A 315 -5.72 -27.12 -14.74
N PHE A 316 -5.38 -26.65 -13.54
CA PHE A 316 -6.13 -25.64 -12.81
C PHE A 316 -5.23 -24.46 -12.48
N LEU A 317 -5.63 -23.27 -12.94
CA LEU A 317 -5.00 -22.01 -12.58
C LEU A 317 -5.90 -21.26 -11.60
N GLY A 318 -5.28 -20.66 -10.59
CA GLY A 318 -5.89 -19.70 -9.69
C GLY A 318 -6.03 -18.32 -10.34
N PRO A 319 -6.51 -17.33 -9.56
CA PRO A 319 -6.53 -15.93 -9.99
C PRO A 319 -5.11 -15.43 -10.31
N SER A 320 -4.99 -14.59 -11.34
CA SER A 320 -3.72 -13.96 -11.71
C SER A 320 -3.47 -12.65 -10.95
N THR A 321 -2.22 -12.33 -10.74
CA THR A 321 -1.74 -11.10 -10.11
C THR A 321 -0.91 -10.34 -11.14
N ILE A 322 -1.06 -9.02 -11.16
CA ILE A 322 -0.36 -8.13 -12.09
C ILE A 322 0.45 -7.15 -11.23
N ALA A 323 1.73 -7.01 -11.54
CA ALA A 323 2.68 -6.19 -10.80
C ALA A 323 3.97 -5.98 -11.62
N ASP A 324 4.75 -4.94 -11.34
CA ASP A 324 6.10 -4.74 -11.90
C ASP A 324 7.09 -5.61 -11.13
N VAL A 325 7.15 -6.88 -11.51
CA VAL A 325 7.82 -7.96 -10.75
C VAL A 325 9.34 -7.82 -10.81
N ASP A 326 9.89 -7.16 -11.85
CA ASP A 326 11.32 -6.96 -11.99
C ASP A 326 11.83 -5.50 -11.92
N GLY A 327 10.92 -4.55 -11.71
CA GLY A 327 11.23 -3.13 -11.49
C GLY A 327 11.61 -2.37 -12.77
N ASP A 328 11.23 -2.88 -13.95
CA ASP A 328 11.54 -2.27 -15.24
C ASP A 328 10.48 -1.26 -15.72
N GLY A 329 9.37 -1.15 -14.98
CA GLY A 329 8.24 -0.28 -15.26
C GLY A 329 7.18 -0.90 -16.17
N ARG A 330 7.24 -2.21 -16.46
CA ARG A 330 6.22 -2.98 -17.16
C ARG A 330 5.60 -4.01 -16.21
N PRO A 331 4.34 -4.39 -16.42
CA PRO A 331 3.73 -5.40 -15.60
C PRO A 331 4.05 -6.83 -16.08
N GLU A 332 4.35 -7.71 -15.13
CA GLU A 332 4.35 -9.16 -15.30
C GLU A 332 3.05 -9.77 -14.79
N ILE A 333 2.85 -11.04 -15.13
CA ILE A 333 1.68 -11.82 -14.76
C ILE A 333 2.12 -13.02 -13.91
N ALA A 334 1.74 -13.01 -12.64
CA ALA A 334 1.91 -14.15 -11.74
C ALA A 334 0.62 -14.97 -11.66
N VAL A 335 0.73 -16.29 -11.82
CA VAL A 335 -0.42 -17.21 -11.71
C VAL A 335 0.02 -18.53 -11.11
N ALA A 336 -0.67 -18.97 -10.05
CA ALA A 336 -0.42 -20.26 -9.43
C ALA A 336 -1.41 -21.32 -9.90
N GLY A 337 -0.99 -22.57 -9.83
CA GLY A 337 -1.81 -23.75 -10.05
C GLY A 337 -1.55 -24.78 -8.97
N ASN A 338 -1.83 -26.05 -9.24
CA ASN A 338 -1.69 -27.09 -8.21
C ASN A 338 -0.24 -27.42 -7.87
N THR A 339 0.67 -27.24 -8.83
CA THR A 339 2.04 -27.73 -8.70
C THR A 339 3.11 -26.65 -8.82
N HIS A 340 2.81 -25.53 -9.46
CA HIS A 340 3.74 -24.42 -9.59
C HIS A 340 3.02 -23.07 -9.54
N LEU A 341 3.79 -22.05 -9.22
CA LEU A 341 3.59 -20.66 -9.60
C LEU A 341 4.37 -20.41 -10.90
N TRP A 342 3.74 -19.73 -11.85
CA TRP A 342 4.37 -19.25 -13.09
C TRP A 342 4.35 -17.73 -13.12
N VAL A 343 5.46 -17.14 -13.56
CA VAL A 343 5.54 -15.70 -13.86
C VAL A 343 5.83 -15.52 -15.35
N LEU A 344 4.99 -14.73 -16.01
CA LEU A 344 5.05 -14.43 -17.44
C LEU A 344 5.35 -12.95 -17.66
N ASP A 345 6.06 -12.62 -18.73
CA ASP A 345 6.21 -11.23 -19.21
C ASP A 345 4.92 -10.70 -19.86
N ASP A 346 4.93 -9.41 -20.21
CA ASP A 346 3.86 -8.70 -20.94
C ASP A 346 3.49 -9.36 -22.30
N ALA A 347 4.40 -10.15 -22.87
CA ALA A 347 4.20 -10.91 -24.11
C ALA A 347 3.76 -12.38 -23.88
N GLY A 348 3.50 -12.76 -22.63
CA GLY A 348 3.07 -14.10 -22.23
C GLY A 348 4.16 -15.16 -22.24
N GLN A 349 5.44 -14.78 -22.28
CA GLN A 349 6.59 -15.68 -22.22
C GLN A 349 6.94 -16.00 -20.77
N LEU A 350 7.28 -17.27 -20.52
CA LEU A 350 7.69 -17.71 -19.20
C LEU A 350 9.04 -17.10 -18.79
N LEU A 351 9.04 -16.38 -17.66
CA LEU A 351 10.24 -15.88 -17.00
C LEU A 351 10.83 -16.94 -16.07
N TRP A 352 10.04 -17.37 -15.07
CA TRP A 352 10.46 -18.39 -14.11
C TRP A 352 9.25 -19.13 -13.48
N THR A 353 9.55 -20.19 -12.73
CA THR A 353 8.56 -20.97 -11.98
C THR A 353 9.02 -21.27 -10.57
N HIS A 354 8.09 -21.32 -9.62
CA HIS A 354 8.33 -21.78 -8.25
C HIS A 354 7.42 -22.99 -7.94
N PRO A 355 7.91 -24.08 -7.33
CA PRO A 355 7.05 -25.21 -6.97
C PRO A 355 6.11 -24.83 -5.83
N VAL A 356 4.82 -25.17 -5.95
CA VAL A 356 3.83 -25.03 -4.87
C VAL A 356 3.05 -26.33 -4.72
N THR A 357 2.39 -26.53 -3.59
CA THR A 357 1.54 -27.71 -3.37
C THR A 357 0.10 -27.33 -3.08
N ALA A 358 -0.81 -27.60 -4.00
CA ALA A 358 -2.26 -27.48 -3.80
C ALA A 358 -2.96 -28.77 -4.24
N VAL A 359 -3.37 -29.58 -3.26
CA VAL A 359 -3.68 -31.01 -3.45
C VAL A 359 -5.05 -31.25 -4.09
N CYS A 360 -6.02 -30.33 -3.98
CA CYS A 360 -7.41 -30.62 -4.34
C CYS A 360 -8.24 -29.51 -5.00
N SER A 361 -7.95 -28.22 -4.80
CA SER A 361 -8.97 -27.17 -4.98
C SER A 361 -8.70 -26.11 -6.06
N GLY A 362 -7.63 -26.27 -6.84
CA GLY A 362 -7.20 -25.29 -7.84
C GLY A 362 -5.98 -24.51 -7.35
N GLY A 363 -5.42 -23.64 -8.20
CA GLY A 363 -4.30 -22.81 -7.79
C GLY A 363 -4.70 -21.84 -6.66
N PRO A 364 -3.81 -21.61 -5.67
CA PRO A 364 -3.96 -20.46 -4.78
C PRO A 364 -3.91 -19.17 -5.60
N GLY A 365 -4.38 -18.06 -5.03
CA GLY A 365 -4.01 -16.76 -5.57
C GLY A 365 -2.63 -16.33 -5.07
N VAL A 366 -2.17 -15.19 -5.59
CA VAL A 366 -0.88 -14.59 -5.26
C VAL A 366 -1.15 -13.14 -4.88
N SER A 367 -0.41 -12.60 -3.92
CA SER A 367 -0.33 -11.14 -3.71
C SER A 367 1.07 -10.64 -4.02
N ALA A 368 1.19 -9.35 -4.34
CA ALA A 368 2.47 -8.72 -4.62
C ALA A 368 2.68 -7.50 -3.71
N PHE A 369 3.90 -7.31 -3.22
CA PHE A 369 4.28 -6.16 -2.41
C PHE A 369 5.80 -5.99 -2.36
N ASP A 370 6.28 -4.76 -2.47
CA ASP A 370 7.67 -4.39 -2.21
C ASP A 370 7.84 -4.19 -0.69
N PHE A 371 8.15 -5.28 0.02
CA PHE A 371 8.29 -5.22 1.49
C PHE A 371 9.48 -4.37 1.90
N GLU A 372 10.50 -4.30 1.05
CA GLU A 372 11.80 -3.75 1.39
C GLU A 372 11.99 -2.31 0.90
N GLY A 373 11.13 -1.82 0.02
CA GLY A 373 11.19 -0.48 -0.55
C GLY A 373 12.32 -0.30 -1.57
N ASP A 374 12.79 -1.38 -2.19
CA ASP A 374 13.89 -1.34 -3.17
C ASP A 374 13.41 -1.14 -4.61
N GLY A 375 12.09 -1.09 -4.81
CA GLY A 375 11.43 -0.93 -6.10
C GLY A 375 11.27 -2.25 -6.88
N VAL A 376 11.58 -3.38 -6.26
CA VAL A 376 11.32 -4.72 -6.77
C VAL A 376 10.29 -5.37 -5.85
N VAL A 377 9.24 -5.95 -6.43
CA VAL A 377 8.17 -6.52 -5.60
C VAL A 377 8.43 -7.99 -5.30
N GLU A 378 8.09 -8.39 -4.09
CA GLU A 378 7.98 -9.79 -3.74
C GLU A 378 6.60 -10.33 -4.09
N LEU A 379 6.56 -11.61 -4.47
CA LEU A 379 5.33 -12.37 -4.63
C LEU A 379 5.09 -13.24 -3.41
N VAL A 380 3.88 -13.15 -2.85
CA VAL A 380 3.44 -13.95 -1.70
C VAL A 380 2.41 -14.97 -2.15
N VAL A 381 2.72 -16.25 -1.93
CA VAL A 381 1.82 -17.36 -2.20
C VAL A 381 1.73 -18.25 -0.98
N ALA A 382 0.52 -18.44 -0.48
CA ALA A 382 0.26 -19.52 0.46
C ALA A 382 -0.11 -20.76 -0.36
N ASP A 383 0.55 -21.89 -0.09
CA ASP A 383 0.15 -23.22 -0.57
C ASP A 383 -0.41 -24.08 0.58
N ASP A 384 -0.77 -25.34 0.35
CA ASP A 384 -1.40 -26.18 1.39
C ASP A 384 -0.58 -26.33 2.70
N PHE A 385 0.72 -26.05 2.70
CA PHE A 385 1.62 -26.30 3.84
C PHE A 385 2.45 -25.10 4.27
N ASP A 386 2.73 -24.19 3.34
CA ASP A 386 3.73 -23.15 3.52
C ASP A 386 3.20 -21.81 3.00
N VAL A 387 3.67 -20.71 3.58
CA VAL A 387 3.58 -19.38 2.96
C VAL A 387 4.96 -19.02 2.43
N TRP A 388 5.04 -18.71 1.14
CA TRP A 388 6.26 -18.37 0.44
C TRP A 388 6.26 -16.87 0.14
N ILE A 389 7.34 -16.19 0.52
CA ILE A 389 7.64 -14.84 0.01
C ILE A 389 8.84 -14.98 -0.93
N LEU A 390 8.62 -14.61 -2.19
CA LEU A 390 9.51 -14.89 -3.30
C LEU A 390 10.00 -13.60 -3.92
N ASP A 391 11.30 -13.55 -4.21
CA ASP A 391 11.95 -12.50 -4.99
C ASP A 391 11.30 -12.41 -6.36
N GLY A 392 10.79 -11.24 -6.74
CA GLY A 392 10.09 -11.02 -7.99
C GLY A 392 10.89 -11.44 -9.23
N PRO A 393 12.11 -10.92 -9.46
CA PRO A 393 12.85 -11.17 -10.70
C PRO A 393 13.27 -12.63 -10.90
N THR A 394 13.49 -13.37 -9.81
CA THR A 394 14.12 -14.70 -9.87
C THR A 394 13.29 -15.85 -9.32
N GLY A 395 12.24 -15.58 -8.54
CA GLY A 395 11.48 -16.59 -7.80
C GLY A 395 12.30 -17.25 -6.67
N ALA A 396 13.42 -16.64 -6.27
CA ALA A 396 14.21 -17.11 -5.13
C ALA A 396 13.43 -16.90 -3.83
N ILE A 397 13.53 -17.84 -2.91
CA ILE A 397 12.87 -17.74 -1.60
C ILE A 397 13.55 -16.64 -0.79
N ARG A 398 12.80 -15.57 -0.48
CA ARG A 398 13.21 -14.54 0.48
C ARG A 398 12.94 -15.03 1.90
N THR A 399 11.73 -15.55 2.13
CA THR A 399 11.35 -16.19 3.38
C THR A 399 10.26 -17.25 3.17
N GLN A 400 10.10 -18.11 4.17
CA GLN A 400 9.12 -19.18 4.22
C GLN A 400 8.53 -19.25 5.62
N ILE A 401 7.21 -19.29 5.72
CA ILE A 401 6.49 -19.61 6.95
C ILE A 401 6.07 -21.08 6.84
N ASP A 402 6.76 -21.96 7.56
CA ASP A 402 6.66 -23.42 7.46
C ASP A 402 5.56 -24.04 8.34
N GLU A 403 4.91 -23.21 9.15
CA GLU A 403 3.74 -23.55 9.93
C GLU A 403 2.53 -22.93 9.23
N HIS A 404 2.00 -23.55 8.17
CA HIS A 404 0.77 -23.13 7.52
C HIS A 404 -0.09 -24.34 7.12
N SER A 405 -1.39 -24.13 7.07
CA SER A 405 -2.34 -25.17 6.73
C SER A 405 -3.53 -24.54 6.06
N GLN A 406 -3.74 -24.86 4.78
CA GLN A 406 -4.92 -24.41 4.05
C GLN A 406 -5.49 -25.49 3.14
N HIS A 407 -6.54 -25.09 2.43
CA HIS A 407 -7.11 -25.80 1.30
C HIS A 407 -7.08 -24.83 0.11
N ALA A 408 -5.96 -24.82 -0.62
CA ALA A 408 -5.64 -23.80 -1.64
C ALA A 408 -6.70 -23.77 -2.76
N ALA A 409 -7.55 -22.75 -2.74
CA ALA A 409 -8.80 -22.72 -3.50
C ALA A 409 -9.16 -21.31 -3.97
N SER A 410 -8.26 -20.65 -4.71
CA SER A 410 -8.37 -19.22 -5.04
C SER A 410 -8.24 -18.27 -3.84
N ILE A 411 -7.98 -18.80 -2.64
CA ILE A 411 -7.61 -18.03 -1.44
C ILE A 411 -6.18 -17.54 -1.62
N TYR A 412 -5.89 -16.33 -1.15
CA TYR A 412 -4.53 -15.81 -1.15
C TYR A 412 -4.25 -14.91 0.06
N PRO A 413 -2.97 -14.64 0.37
CA PRO A 413 -2.58 -13.77 1.47
C PRO A 413 -2.90 -12.30 1.20
N THR A 414 -3.42 -11.61 2.19
CA THR A 414 -3.73 -10.17 2.12
C THR A 414 -2.59 -9.38 2.74
N ILE A 415 -2.28 -8.21 2.19
CA ILE A 415 -1.21 -7.33 2.67
C ILE A 415 -1.81 -5.94 2.91
N ALA A 416 -1.80 -5.48 4.16
CA ALA A 416 -2.36 -4.20 4.59
C ALA A 416 -1.71 -3.80 5.92
N ASP A 417 -1.71 -2.51 6.23
CA ASP A 417 -1.42 -1.99 7.59
C ASP A 417 -2.70 -2.18 8.41
N VAL A 418 -2.76 -3.18 9.29
CA VAL A 418 -3.99 -3.58 10.00
C VAL A 418 -4.02 -3.12 11.46
N ASP A 419 -2.89 -2.75 12.05
CA ASP A 419 -2.85 -2.26 13.42
C ASP A 419 -2.53 -0.76 13.52
N ALA A 420 -2.43 -0.08 12.37
CA ALA A 420 -2.24 1.35 12.22
C ALA A 420 -0.89 1.86 12.78
N ASP A 421 0.14 1.01 12.75
CA ASP A 421 1.49 1.38 13.17
C ASP A 421 2.37 1.96 12.04
N GLY A 422 1.89 1.90 10.79
CA GLY A 422 2.58 2.39 9.60
C GLY A 422 3.52 1.38 8.93
N SER A 423 3.62 0.16 9.45
CA SER A 423 4.20 -1.02 8.81
C SER A 423 3.10 -1.79 8.07
N ALA A 424 3.50 -2.66 7.14
CA ALA A 424 2.56 -3.59 6.54
C ALA A 424 2.52 -4.90 7.33
N GLU A 425 1.37 -5.55 7.32
CA GLU A 425 1.19 -6.91 7.81
C GLU A 425 0.72 -7.85 6.70
N LEU A 426 1.06 -9.11 6.88
CA LEU A 426 0.66 -10.24 6.06
C LEU A 426 -0.42 -11.05 6.78
N ILE A 427 -1.63 -11.03 6.24
CA ILE A 427 -2.80 -11.71 6.78
C ILE A 427 -3.05 -13.00 6.01
N VAL A 428 -3.05 -14.13 6.73
CA VAL A 428 -3.20 -15.47 6.14
C VAL A 428 -4.35 -16.22 6.80
N ALA A 429 -5.26 -16.73 5.98
CA ALA A 429 -6.32 -17.64 6.39
C ALA A 429 -5.80 -19.08 6.53
N ALA A 430 -6.22 -19.80 7.56
CA ALA A 430 -5.83 -21.19 7.79
C ALA A 430 -7.02 -22.11 8.11
N VAL A 431 -6.89 -23.38 7.74
CA VAL A 431 -7.88 -24.45 7.99
C VAL A 431 -7.20 -25.69 8.56
N LEU A 432 -7.91 -26.47 9.39
CA LEU A 432 -7.43 -27.73 9.97
C LEU A 432 -7.43 -28.89 8.96
N TRP A 433 -6.63 -28.79 7.91
CA TRP A 433 -6.58 -29.75 6.81
C TRP A 433 -5.27 -30.52 6.74
N THR A 434 -4.16 -29.82 6.50
CA THR A 434 -2.82 -30.38 6.34
C THR A 434 -1.98 -30.30 7.61
N GLY A 435 -2.26 -29.31 8.46
CA GLY A 435 -1.60 -29.02 9.73
C GLY A 435 -2.57 -28.63 10.86
N PRO A 436 -2.04 -28.30 12.05
CA PRO A 436 -2.82 -27.83 13.19
C PRO A 436 -3.20 -26.34 13.14
N GLU A 437 -2.61 -25.56 12.24
CA GLU A 437 -2.85 -24.13 12.05
C GLU A 437 -4.28 -23.91 11.53
N ARG A 438 -4.91 -22.82 12.00
CA ARG A 438 -6.32 -22.52 11.71
C ARG A 438 -6.65 -21.07 12.02
N GLY A 439 -7.77 -20.58 11.51
CA GLY A 439 -8.27 -19.25 11.81
C GLY A 439 -7.61 -18.17 10.95
N VAL A 440 -7.47 -16.98 11.53
CA VAL A 440 -6.72 -15.87 10.94
C VAL A 440 -5.38 -15.75 11.66
N ARG A 441 -4.30 -15.55 10.90
CA ARG A 441 -2.94 -15.35 11.42
C ARG A 441 -2.35 -14.12 10.75
N VAL A 442 -1.85 -13.20 11.56
CA VAL A 442 -1.26 -11.94 11.12
C VAL A 442 0.22 -11.92 11.47
N PHE A 443 1.03 -11.59 10.47
CA PHE A 443 2.47 -11.51 10.59
C PHE A 443 2.93 -10.13 10.18
N GLY A 444 3.84 -9.52 10.94
CA GLY A 444 4.54 -8.31 10.51
C GLY A 444 6.04 -8.46 10.67
N HIS A 445 6.72 -7.32 10.61
CA HIS A 445 8.16 -7.23 10.80
C HIS A 445 8.50 -7.17 12.30
N PRO A 446 9.61 -7.75 12.79
CA PRO A 446 9.96 -7.74 14.22
C PRO A 446 10.21 -6.35 14.84
N GLU A 447 10.38 -5.34 14.00
CA GLU A 447 10.72 -3.95 14.34
C GLU A 447 9.94 -2.97 13.44
N ASP A 448 8.75 -3.36 12.97
CA ASP A 448 7.82 -2.50 12.19
C ASP A 448 8.51 -1.85 10.97
N GLY A 449 9.27 -2.68 10.25
CA GLY A 449 10.22 -2.26 9.22
C GLY A 449 9.81 -2.63 7.80
N TRP A 450 8.70 -3.35 7.61
CA TRP A 450 8.16 -3.52 6.26
C TRP A 450 7.67 -2.17 5.74
N MET A 451 7.73 -1.98 4.42
CA MET A 451 7.15 -0.80 3.80
C MET A 451 5.70 -0.61 4.23
N PRO A 452 5.20 0.63 4.40
CA PRO A 452 3.81 0.88 4.70
C PRO A 452 2.93 0.28 3.61
N ALA A 453 1.82 -0.32 4.00
CA ALA A 453 0.73 -0.65 3.10
C ALA A 453 -0.45 0.28 3.35
N ARG A 454 -1.44 0.25 2.45
CA ARG A 454 -2.72 0.89 2.76
C ARG A 454 -3.42 0.10 3.87
N PRO A 455 -4.28 0.76 4.68
CA PRO A 455 -5.07 0.07 5.68
C PRO A 455 -6.28 -0.70 5.10
N GLY A 456 -6.34 -0.87 3.77
CA GLY A 456 -7.51 -1.38 3.07
C GLY A 456 -7.20 -2.39 1.98
N TRP A 457 -7.89 -3.52 2.05
CA TRP A 457 -7.96 -4.56 1.02
C TRP A 457 -9.40 -5.07 0.96
N ASN A 458 -10.29 -4.27 0.37
CA ASN A 458 -11.73 -4.41 0.61
C ASN A 458 -12.39 -5.65 -0.06
N GLN A 459 -11.73 -6.30 -1.02
CA GLN A 459 -12.31 -7.42 -1.78
C GLN A 459 -11.26 -8.35 -2.43
N HIS A 460 -11.69 -9.51 -2.94
CA HIS A 460 -10.83 -10.48 -3.65
C HIS A 460 -10.37 -10.00 -5.05
N GLY A 461 -11.20 -9.24 -5.74
CA GLY A 461 -10.83 -8.53 -6.96
C GLY A 461 -10.16 -7.21 -6.64
N TYR A 462 -9.11 -7.21 -5.80
CA TYR A 462 -8.51 -5.96 -5.31
C TYR A 462 -7.80 -5.20 -6.43
N GLY A 463 -8.39 -4.07 -6.81
CA GLY A 463 -7.74 -3.01 -7.54
C GLY A 463 -7.66 -1.79 -6.61
N ARG A 464 -6.46 -1.22 -6.46
CA ARG A 464 -6.17 -0.19 -5.47
C ARG A 464 -7.16 0.99 -5.52
N THR A 465 -7.55 1.44 -6.70
CA THR A 465 -8.35 2.66 -6.85
C THR A 465 -9.85 2.49 -6.62
N GLN A 466 -10.33 1.26 -6.39
CA GLN A 466 -11.76 0.96 -6.28
C GLN A 466 -12.38 1.37 -4.95
N ALA A 467 -11.59 1.45 -3.89
CA ALA A 467 -12.03 1.86 -2.56
C ALA A 467 -11.02 2.80 -1.88
N ASP A 468 -11.53 3.69 -1.02
CA ASP A 468 -10.70 4.54 -0.16
C ASP A 468 -10.09 3.74 1.01
N ASP A 469 -9.29 4.41 1.85
CA ASP A 469 -8.48 3.75 2.90
C ASP A 469 -9.34 3.11 4.00
N ILE A 470 -10.55 3.61 4.21
CA ILE A 470 -11.50 3.03 5.14
C ILE A 470 -12.39 1.96 4.50
N GLY A 471 -12.38 1.82 3.17
CA GLY A 471 -13.13 0.80 2.44
C GLY A 471 -14.47 1.26 1.86
N ARG A 472 -14.71 2.57 1.69
CA ARG A 472 -15.84 3.08 0.90
C ARG A 472 -15.52 2.95 -0.59
N VAL A 473 -16.52 2.56 -1.38
CA VAL A 473 -16.41 2.46 -2.84
C VAL A 473 -16.25 3.85 -3.45
N ILE A 474 -15.33 3.99 -4.40
CA ILE A 474 -15.09 5.24 -5.13
C ILE A 474 -15.94 5.27 -6.40
N SER A 475 -16.72 6.34 -6.59
CA SER A 475 -17.65 6.48 -7.73
C SER A 475 -16.98 6.55 -9.10
N ALA A 476 -15.88 7.27 -9.21
CA ALA A 476 -15.15 7.39 -10.47
C ALA A 476 -13.68 7.09 -10.18
N PRO A 477 -13.34 5.81 -9.98
CA PRO A 477 -11.99 5.43 -9.62
C PRO A 477 -11.07 5.76 -10.79
N ASP A 478 -9.89 6.34 -10.51
CA ASP A 478 -8.85 6.42 -11.52
C ASP A 478 -8.52 4.99 -11.97
N ALA A 479 -8.26 4.79 -13.26
CA ALA A 479 -7.88 3.47 -13.77
C ALA A 479 -6.62 2.97 -13.04
N PRO A 480 -6.68 1.84 -12.29
CA PRO A 480 -5.55 1.40 -11.46
C PRO A 480 -4.30 1.11 -12.30
N TRP A 481 -4.49 0.77 -13.58
CA TRP A 481 -3.41 0.52 -14.51
C TRP A 481 -2.66 1.75 -15.00
N LEU A 482 -3.28 2.94 -14.94
CA LEU A 482 -2.62 4.19 -15.27
C LEU A 482 -1.80 4.76 -14.09
N ALA A 483 -1.94 4.16 -12.90
CA ALA A 483 -1.18 4.50 -11.71
C ALA A 483 0.01 3.54 -11.51
N GLN A 484 -0.16 2.48 -10.71
CA GLN A 484 0.90 1.51 -10.41
C GLN A 484 0.95 0.35 -11.42
N ASN A 485 -0.09 0.19 -12.25
CA ASN A 485 -0.19 -0.95 -13.16
C ASN A 485 -0.16 -2.31 -12.47
N SER A 486 -0.93 -2.41 -11.39
CA SER A 486 -0.97 -3.59 -10.54
C SER A 486 -2.40 -4.00 -10.15
N PHE A 487 -2.57 -5.29 -9.87
CA PHE A 487 -3.85 -5.92 -9.53
C PHE A 487 -3.60 -7.09 -8.57
N ARG A 488 -4.33 -7.13 -7.44
CA ARG A 488 -4.01 -7.98 -6.27
C ARG A 488 -2.60 -7.72 -5.74
N ALA A 489 -2.20 -6.45 -5.72
CA ALA A 489 -0.92 -5.98 -5.22
C ALA A 489 -1.14 -4.82 -4.24
N ALA A 490 -0.36 -4.77 -3.15
CA ALA A 490 -0.40 -3.69 -2.15
C ALA A 490 0.62 -2.57 -2.45
N GLU A 491 1.23 -2.57 -3.63
CA GLU A 491 2.22 -1.57 -4.04
C GLU A 491 1.73 -0.14 -3.85
N LEU A 492 2.55 0.66 -3.17
CA LEU A 492 2.45 2.11 -3.16
C LEU A 492 3.08 2.64 -4.47
N SER A 493 2.51 3.68 -5.10
CA SER A 493 3.21 4.35 -6.22
C SER A 493 4.52 4.93 -5.72
N ARG A 494 5.52 5.17 -6.57
CA ARG A 494 6.76 5.84 -6.17
C ARG A 494 6.56 7.21 -5.46
N ALA A 495 5.41 7.86 -5.67
CA ALA A 495 5.04 9.08 -4.97
C ALA A 495 4.47 8.83 -3.56
N GLU A 496 3.80 7.69 -3.34
CA GLU A 496 3.27 7.21 -2.05
C GLU A 496 4.34 6.40 -1.26
N ALA A 497 5.14 5.61 -1.96
CA ALA A 497 6.14 4.63 -1.49
C ALA A 497 7.51 5.23 -1.20
N GLY A 498 7.63 6.54 -0.99
CA GLY A 498 8.92 7.22 -1.05
C GLY A 498 9.95 6.69 -0.04
N SER A 499 10.69 5.62 -0.36
CA SER A 499 11.82 5.00 0.34
C SER A 499 11.79 5.25 1.86
N LEU A 500 11.14 4.38 2.65
CA LEU A 500 10.73 4.59 4.06
C LEU A 500 11.03 6.00 4.58
N PRO A 501 10.08 6.93 4.44
CA PRO A 501 10.37 8.33 4.65
C PRO A 501 10.47 8.63 6.15
N LEU A 502 11.66 8.55 6.73
CA LEU A 502 11.90 8.99 8.11
C LEU A 502 12.11 10.52 8.15
N PRO A 503 11.71 11.21 9.23
CA PRO A 503 12.09 12.59 9.44
C PRO A 503 13.58 12.67 9.80
N ASP A 504 14.17 13.86 9.73
CA ASP A 504 15.59 14.06 10.06
C ASP A 504 15.78 15.42 10.70
N ALA A 505 16.04 15.49 12.01
CA ALA A 505 16.07 16.75 12.72
C ALA A 505 17.50 17.30 12.78
N VAL A 506 17.74 18.39 12.04
CA VAL A 506 19.08 18.99 11.96
C VAL A 506 19.09 20.39 12.59
N PRO A 507 19.90 20.66 13.63
CA PRO A 507 20.04 22.00 14.16
C PRO A 507 20.88 22.88 13.21
N GLN A 508 20.36 24.05 12.85
CA GLN A 508 21.04 25.00 11.97
C GLN A 508 21.29 26.34 12.66
N LEU A 509 22.53 26.84 12.56
CA LEU A 509 22.89 28.19 13.01
C LEU A 509 22.50 29.21 11.93
N VAL A 510 21.67 30.18 12.28
CA VAL A 510 21.36 31.34 11.43
C VAL A 510 22.42 32.40 11.62
N ASP A 511 22.65 32.81 12.87
CA ASP A 511 23.69 33.77 13.23
C ASP A 511 24.01 33.67 14.72
N ALA A 512 25.22 34.07 15.10
CA ALA A 512 25.61 34.26 16.49
C ALA A 512 26.38 35.57 16.60
N CYS A 513 25.83 36.51 17.36
CA CYS A 513 26.37 37.85 17.50
C CYS A 513 26.50 38.25 18.97
N ALA A 514 27.64 38.84 19.31
CA ALA A 514 27.84 39.49 20.60
C ALA A 514 27.34 40.93 20.52
N CYS A 515 26.36 41.29 21.33
CA CYS A 515 25.79 42.64 21.37
C CYS A 515 26.06 43.34 22.70
N ASP A 516 25.84 44.66 22.69
CA ASP A 516 26.14 45.58 23.79
C ASP A 516 25.66 45.09 25.17
N GLU A 517 26.39 45.49 26.21
CA GLU A 517 26.09 45.20 27.63
C GLU A 517 26.29 43.75 28.10
N GLY A 518 27.04 42.94 27.34
CA GLY A 518 27.45 41.59 27.80
C GLY A 518 26.43 40.51 27.51
N VAL A 519 25.60 40.68 26.48
CA VAL A 519 24.63 39.67 26.03
C VAL A 519 25.10 39.06 24.71
N VAL A 520 25.14 37.73 24.65
CA VAL A 520 25.37 36.96 23.43
C VAL A 520 24.01 36.50 22.91
N ARG A 521 23.73 36.82 21.65
CA ARG A 521 22.51 36.40 20.97
C ARG A 521 22.85 35.31 19.97
N VAL A 522 22.17 34.17 20.07
CA VAL A 522 22.27 33.07 19.12
C VAL A 522 20.91 32.89 18.47
N VAL A 523 20.88 32.89 17.14
CA VAL A 523 19.69 32.56 16.37
C VAL A 523 19.93 31.25 15.65
N ALA A 524 19.07 30.29 15.94
CA ALA A 524 19.13 28.95 15.39
C ALA A 524 17.75 28.51 14.88
N ARG A 525 17.72 27.43 14.12
CA ARG A 525 16.49 26.80 13.62
C ARG A 525 16.65 25.30 13.71
N VAL A 526 15.53 24.60 13.68
CA VAL A 526 15.51 23.17 13.36
C VAL A 526 15.12 23.05 11.89
N ALA A 527 15.87 22.26 11.13
CA ALA A 527 15.54 21.83 9.79
C ALA A 527 15.05 20.39 9.83
N ASN A 528 14.08 20.07 8.98
CA ASN A 528 13.70 18.69 8.72
C ASN A 528 14.26 18.27 7.35
N GLU A 529 15.40 17.59 7.36
CA GLU A 529 16.09 17.09 6.14
C GLU A 529 15.56 15.71 5.72
N GLY A 530 14.60 15.15 6.47
CA GLY A 530 13.97 13.86 6.22
C GLY A 530 12.70 13.94 5.39
N ARG A 531 12.16 12.78 5.00
CA ARG A 531 11.06 12.66 4.03
C ARG A 531 9.65 12.69 4.63
N THR A 532 9.50 12.54 5.95
CA THR A 532 8.23 12.80 6.68
C THR A 532 8.33 14.00 7.59
N ALA A 533 7.19 14.52 8.04
CA ALA A 533 7.16 15.60 9.03
C ALA A 533 7.66 15.10 10.39
N LEU A 534 8.40 15.95 11.11
CA LEU A 534 8.66 15.72 12.53
C LEU A 534 7.34 15.97 13.29
N PRO A 535 6.78 15.00 14.04
CA PRO A 535 5.45 15.13 14.65
C PRO A 535 5.41 16.10 15.84
N GLY A 536 6.55 16.33 16.50
CA GLY A 536 6.68 17.16 17.69
C GLY A 536 6.20 16.46 18.98
N PRO A 537 6.48 17.05 20.16
CA PRO A 537 7.23 18.29 20.37
C PRO A 537 8.72 18.15 20.02
N ILE A 538 9.32 19.21 19.46
CA ILE A 538 10.74 19.26 19.11
C ILE A 538 11.44 20.20 20.10
N THR A 539 12.49 19.74 20.76
CA THR A 539 13.27 20.56 21.69
C THR A 539 14.60 20.96 21.07
N LEU A 540 14.86 22.26 20.95
CA LEU A 540 16.17 22.81 20.60
C LEU A 540 16.85 23.34 21.86
N THR A 541 17.95 22.70 22.26
CA THR A 541 18.73 23.04 23.45
C THR A 541 20.03 23.74 23.06
N LEU A 542 20.33 24.87 23.69
CA LEU A 542 21.62 25.55 23.60
C LEU A 542 22.45 25.27 24.85
N GLY A 543 23.66 24.77 24.67
CA GLY A 543 24.62 24.55 25.74
C GLY A 543 25.99 25.14 25.44
N ALA A 544 26.87 25.05 26.43
CA ALA A 544 28.30 25.37 26.28
C ALA A 544 29.15 24.17 26.65
N GLY A 545 30.24 23.93 25.92
CA GLY A 545 31.25 22.91 26.22
C GLY A 545 31.93 22.31 25.00
N ASP A 546 33.19 21.91 25.15
CA ASP A 546 33.95 21.10 24.17
C ASP A 546 33.99 19.65 24.68
N GLY A 547 32.83 18.97 24.60
CA GLY A 547 32.65 17.55 24.94
C GLY A 547 31.97 17.23 26.28
N ALA A 548 31.83 18.17 27.22
CA ALA A 548 30.97 18.03 28.40
C ALA A 548 29.85 19.07 28.32
N PHE A 549 28.70 18.65 27.77
CA PHE A 549 27.58 19.54 27.53
C PHE A 549 26.95 20.00 28.84
N LEU A 550 26.93 21.33 29.05
CA LEU A 550 26.10 21.97 30.05
C LEU A 550 25.07 22.81 29.31
N GLU A 551 23.81 22.46 29.54
CA GLU A 551 22.66 23.22 29.08
C GLU A 551 22.67 24.64 29.65
N LEU A 552 22.42 25.62 28.78
CA LEU A 552 22.26 27.03 29.13
C LEU A 552 20.80 27.46 29.01
N ASP A 553 20.11 27.02 27.96
CA ASP A 553 18.73 27.36 27.66
C ASP A 553 18.10 26.34 26.68
N GLU A 554 16.76 26.28 26.62
CA GLU A 554 16.02 25.38 25.71
C GLU A 554 14.74 26.04 25.19
N ILE A 555 14.34 25.67 23.96
CA ILE A 555 13.09 26.10 23.35
C ILE A 555 12.36 24.88 22.82
N GLU A 556 11.11 24.70 23.24
CA GLU A 556 10.19 23.68 22.74
C GLU A 556 9.36 24.25 21.59
N ILE A 557 9.26 23.48 20.50
CA ILE A 557 8.51 23.81 19.29
C ILE A 557 7.26 22.92 19.27
N GLU A 558 6.10 23.57 19.31
CA GLU A 558 4.79 22.93 19.33
C GLU A 558 4.28 22.68 17.91
N GLY A 559 3.92 21.43 17.63
CA GLY A 559 3.36 21.00 16.36
C GLY A 559 4.40 20.56 15.32
N PRO A 560 3.92 20.01 14.19
CA PRO A 560 4.78 19.30 13.28
C PRO A 560 5.66 20.23 12.43
N LEU A 561 6.89 19.81 12.15
CA LEU A 561 7.77 20.47 11.18
C LEU A 561 7.77 19.68 9.87
N ALA A 562 7.20 20.27 8.82
CA ALA A 562 7.09 19.63 7.51
C ALA A 562 8.46 19.23 6.94
N SER A 563 8.48 18.14 6.16
CA SER A 563 9.64 17.71 5.38
C SER A 563 10.16 18.85 4.49
N GLY A 564 11.48 19.03 4.44
CA GLY A 564 12.12 20.07 3.63
C GLY A 564 11.89 21.49 4.15
N ALA A 565 11.42 21.67 5.40
CA ALA A 565 11.19 22.98 5.99
C ALA A 565 12.12 23.25 7.18
N THR A 566 12.29 24.53 7.52
CA THR A 566 12.88 24.96 8.79
C THR A 566 11.83 25.63 9.67
N THR A 567 12.04 25.62 10.98
CA THR A 567 11.33 26.53 11.89
C THR A 567 11.62 27.99 11.53
N GLU A 568 10.84 28.92 12.11
CA GLU A 568 11.29 30.31 12.22
C GLU A 568 12.58 30.39 13.04
N GLY A 569 13.31 31.51 12.92
CA GLY A 569 14.51 31.76 13.73
C GLY A 569 14.18 31.80 15.22
N LEU A 570 14.69 30.82 15.96
CA LEU A 570 14.60 30.69 17.41
C LEU A 570 15.75 31.45 18.06
N VAL A 571 15.44 32.30 19.03
CA VAL A 571 16.37 33.28 19.59
C VAL A 571 16.73 32.89 21.02
N PHE A 572 18.01 32.65 21.27
CA PHE A 572 18.58 32.52 22.61
C PHE A 572 19.32 33.81 22.99
N GLU A 573 19.08 34.29 24.22
CA GLU A 573 19.77 35.44 24.80
C GLU A 573 20.53 35.01 26.06
N LEU A 574 21.85 35.04 25.99
CA LEU A 574 22.74 34.56 27.05
C LEU A 574 23.52 35.71 27.68
N ASP A 575 23.70 35.66 28.99
CA ASP A 575 24.72 36.48 29.66
C ASP A 575 26.11 35.96 29.26
N ALA A 576 26.96 36.82 28.72
CA ALA A 576 28.32 36.47 28.30
C ALA A 576 29.16 35.90 29.46
N ASP A 577 28.87 36.29 30.71
CA ASP A 577 29.54 35.75 31.89
C ASP A 577 29.08 34.32 32.24
N ALA A 578 27.94 33.87 31.72
CA ALA A 578 27.46 32.49 31.90
C ALA A 578 28.11 31.50 30.91
N ILE A 579 28.72 32.00 29.84
CA ILE A 579 29.41 31.19 28.84
C ILE A 579 30.84 30.89 29.32
N TYR A 580 31.08 29.64 29.69
CA TYR A 580 32.33 29.21 30.31
C TYR A 580 33.28 28.46 29.35
N SER A 581 32.90 28.33 28.09
CA SER A 581 33.60 27.66 26.99
C SER A 581 33.72 28.61 25.80
N ASP A 582 34.75 28.46 24.96
CA ASP A 582 34.85 29.20 23.69
C ASP A 582 33.96 28.59 22.57
N MET A 583 33.27 27.48 22.88
CA MET A 583 32.36 26.74 22.01
C MET A 583 30.99 26.58 22.67
N LEU A 584 29.95 26.93 21.91
CA LEU A 584 28.55 26.59 22.15
C LEU A 584 28.17 25.34 21.36
N GLU A 585 27.11 24.67 21.79
CA GLU A 585 26.59 23.47 21.15
C GLU A 585 25.06 23.59 21.08
N LEU A 586 24.51 23.45 19.88
CA LEU A 586 23.07 23.25 19.67
C LEU A 586 22.79 21.76 19.62
N ARG A 587 21.73 21.32 20.28
CA ARG A 587 21.19 19.96 20.20
C ARG A 587 19.72 20.02 19.89
N VAL A 588 19.27 19.23 18.93
CA VAL A 588 17.84 18.98 18.77
C VAL A 588 17.50 17.62 19.35
N SER A 589 16.31 17.52 19.93
CA SER A 589 15.75 16.30 20.48
C SER A 589 14.29 16.19 20.06
N THR A 590 13.91 15.02 19.58
CA THR A 590 12.60 14.70 19.01
C THR A 590 11.86 13.65 19.86
N GLY A 591 12.34 13.36 21.07
CA GLY A 591 11.80 12.31 21.93
C GLY A 591 12.24 10.92 21.47
N ASP A 592 11.27 10.03 21.21
CA ASP A 592 11.47 8.66 20.73
C ASP A 592 11.29 8.54 19.20
N VAL A 593 11.24 9.67 18.48
CA VAL A 593 11.09 9.68 17.01
C VAL A 593 12.34 9.07 16.35
N LEU A 594 12.11 8.11 15.46
CA LEU A 594 13.16 7.49 14.67
C LEU A 594 13.53 8.41 13.50
N GLU A 595 14.80 8.82 13.45
CA GLU A 595 15.35 9.67 12.39
C GLU A 595 16.22 8.85 11.44
N CYS A 596 16.32 9.27 10.17
CA CYS A 596 17.18 8.58 9.21
C CYS A 596 18.69 8.83 9.44
N ASP A 597 19.09 9.97 10.01
CA ASP A 597 20.46 10.19 10.51
C ASP A 597 20.47 10.69 11.96
N PRO A 598 20.42 9.80 12.97
CA PRO A 598 20.41 10.23 14.37
C PRO A 598 21.73 10.87 14.83
N ASP A 599 22.82 10.80 14.05
CA ASP A 599 24.16 11.27 14.44
C ASP A 599 24.38 12.76 14.16
N ASP A 600 23.48 13.46 13.46
CA ASP A 600 23.64 14.87 13.07
C ASP A 600 22.80 15.86 13.90
N ASN A 601 22.12 15.35 14.93
CA ASN A 601 21.33 16.07 15.92
C ASN A 601 22.11 17.12 16.76
N THR A 602 23.40 17.37 16.47
CA THR A 602 24.25 18.29 17.22
C THR A 602 25.11 19.19 16.32
N LEU A 603 25.18 20.48 16.65
CA LEU A 603 26.00 21.47 15.93
C LEU A 603 26.88 22.29 16.87
N GLN A 604 28.19 22.32 16.61
CA GLN A 604 29.16 23.14 17.33
C GLN A 604 29.22 24.56 16.76
N VAL A 605 29.06 25.56 17.62
CA VAL A 605 29.00 26.98 17.28
C VAL A 605 30.11 27.74 18.01
N PRO A 606 31.05 28.41 17.32
CA PRO A 606 32.04 29.24 17.98
C PRO A 606 31.39 30.40 18.74
N VAL A 607 31.86 30.68 19.95
CA VAL A 607 31.37 31.86 20.69
C VAL A 607 31.76 33.13 19.92
N PRO A 608 30.80 34.02 19.61
CA PRO A 608 31.09 35.27 18.92
C PRO A 608 32.05 36.12 19.74
N SER A 609 33.07 36.70 19.09
CA SER A 609 34.01 37.57 19.79
C SER A 609 33.36 38.91 20.11
N CYS A 610 33.04 39.17 21.39
CA CYS A 610 32.78 40.51 21.89
C CYS A 610 34.07 41.33 21.74
N ARG A 611 34.10 42.35 20.86
CA ARG A 611 35.23 43.30 20.80
C ARG A 611 34.85 44.65 21.34
#